data_AF-A0A1S1Q8R6-F1
#
_entry.id   AF-A0A1S1Q8R6-F1
#
_cell.length_a   1.000
_cell.length_b   1.000
_cell.length_c   1.000
_cell.angle_alpha   90.00
_cell.angle_beta   90.00
_cell.angle_gamma   90.00
#
_symmetry.space_group_name_H-M   'P 1'
#
loop_
_entity.id
_entity.type
_entity.pdbx_description
1 polymer ?
#
loop_
_entity_poly.entity_id
_entity_poly.type
_entity_poly.pdbx_seq_one_letter_code
_entity_poly.pdbx_strand_id
1 'polypeptide(L)'
;MRAHAVRAHAVLRVEAGQDGSARVVEARSAVPLVLRHTGTTTPPRAAAEAPAAGSAGAAAAGVTRVQDLAPPALPTVTVHLVGAAAGPLAGDQVRLDITVGAGVRLVLRSVAATLAMPGHGPGPSVLEIHADVAAGGALDLLPEPTVAVRGCRHRMVGRAVVAAGGWLRWREEVLLGRFGEPSGRVETDLRVDIRAPAGDRPLLRQQLPLGPDVLGLTGAALIGSARAVGSLLIAAPAPTAGIGPAGLGVPASVIPPPAPGATRTPGGAAVLPLAGPGVLVTALAADAVTLRRHLGPEG
;
A
#
# COMPACT_ATOMS: atom_id res chain seq x y z
N MET A 1 8.34 27.60 25.08
CA MET A 1 8.29 26.12 25.04
C MET A 1 8.99 25.65 23.78
N ARG A 2 10.10 24.91 23.89
CA ARG A 2 10.67 24.22 22.71
C ARG A 2 9.73 23.08 22.36
N ALA A 3 9.10 23.13 21.19
CA ALA A 3 8.30 22.02 20.70
C ALA A 3 9.22 20.82 20.48
N HIS A 4 9.03 19.75 21.26
CA HIS A 4 9.77 18.51 21.09
C HIS A 4 9.20 17.76 19.89
N ALA A 5 9.97 17.66 18.81
CA ALA A 5 9.69 16.73 17.73
C ALA A 5 9.85 15.30 18.25
N VAL A 6 8.88 14.43 17.97
CA VAL A 6 8.93 13.02 18.37
C VAL A 6 9.74 12.23 17.34
N ARG A 7 10.60 11.34 17.84
CA ARG A 7 11.29 10.33 17.01
C ARG A 7 10.89 8.96 17.50
N ALA A 8 10.27 8.17 16.63
CA ALA A 8 9.84 6.82 16.94
C ALA A 8 10.32 5.85 15.88
N HIS A 9 10.71 4.66 16.33
CA HIS A 9 11.16 3.58 15.47
C HIS A 9 10.49 2.28 15.91
N ALA A 10 9.86 1.60 14.96
CA ALA A 10 9.30 0.28 15.13
C ALA A 10 9.97 -0.71 14.18
N VAL A 11 10.11 -1.94 14.65
CA VAL A 11 10.67 -3.06 13.89
C VAL A 11 9.73 -4.24 14.04
N LEU A 12 9.39 -4.87 12.92
CA LEU A 12 8.54 -6.06 12.86
C LEU A 12 9.18 -7.11 11.96
N ARG A 13 9.47 -8.28 12.51
CA ARG A 13 10.00 -9.42 11.78
C ARG A 13 9.12 -10.65 11.98
N VAL A 14 8.71 -11.26 10.88
CA VAL A 14 7.91 -12.48 10.86
C VAL A 14 8.65 -13.56 10.08
N GLU A 15 8.77 -14.75 10.66
CA GLU A 15 9.46 -15.89 10.08
C GLU A 15 8.65 -17.18 10.28
N ALA A 16 8.99 -18.23 9.51
CA ALA A 16 8.43 -19.56 9.71
C ALA A 16 9.03 -20.20 10.98
N GLY A 17 8.18 -20.73 11.85
CA GLY A 17 8.58 -21.61 12.94
C GLY A 17 9.02 -22.98 12.42
N GLN A 18 9.69 -23.75 13.26
CA GLN A 18 10.11 -25.13 12.95
C GLN A 18 8.92 -26.06 12.64
N ASP A 19 7.74 -25.71 13.16
CA ASP A 19 6.47 -26.39 12.94
C ASP A 19 5.74 -25.92 11.66
N GLY A 20 6.34 -25.01 10.89
CA GLY A 20 5.73 -24.39 9.72
C GLY A 20 4.67 -23.33 10.03
N SER A 21 4.48 -22.94 11.30
CA SER A 21 3.60 -21.82 11.66
C SER A 21 4.26 -20.47 11.38
N ALA A 22 3.49 -19.41 11.18
CA ALA A 22 4.05 -18.05 11.13
C ALA A 22 4.25 -17.49 12.54
N ARG A 23 5.44 -16.94 12.82
CA ARG A 23 5.80 -16.41 14.13
C ARG A 23 6.35 -14.99 14.02
N VAL A 24 5.90 -14.12 14.92
CA VAL A 24 6.55 -12.83 15.15
C VAL A 24 7.82 -13.09 15.96
N VAL A 25 8.98 -12.98 15.32
CA VAL A 25 10.29 -13.18 15.98
C VAL A 25 10.85 -11.89 16.56
N GLU A 26 10.38 -10.74 16.06
CA GLU A 26 10.74 -9.43 16.59
C GLU A 26 9.56 -8.47 16.43
N ALA A 27 9.16 -7.82 17.52
CA ALA A 27 8.22 -6.71 17.51
C ALA A 27 8.67 -5.68 18.53
N ARG A 28 9.32 -4.62 18.05
CA ARG A 28 9.68 -3.46 18.85
C ARG A 28 8.91 -2.26 18.36
N SER A 29 8.42 -1.42 19.27
CA SER A 29 7.71 -0.21 18.91
C SER A 29 7.89 0.83 20.00
N ALA A 30 7.87 2.10 19.62
CA ALA A 30 7.94 3.23 20.54
C ALA A 30 6.84 4.24 20.20
N VAL A 31 6.28 4.87 21.23
CA VAL A 31 5.25 5.92 21.10
C VAL A 31 5.73 6.98 20.10
N PRO A 32 4.87 7.39 19.14
CA PRO A 32 3.42 7.18 19.13
C PRO A 32 2.97 5.91 18.42
N LEU A 33 3.89 5.06 17.98
CA LEU A 33 3.62 3.87 17.21
C LEU A 33 3.63 2.62 18.11
N VAL A 34 2.52 1.91 18.21
CA VAL A 34 2.44 0.66 18.98
C VAL A 34 2.04 -0.48 18.06
N LEU A 35 2.82 -1.58 18.08
CA LEU A 35 2.50 -2.79 17.34
C LEU A 35 1.67 -3.74 18.21
N ARG A 36 0.54 -4.21 17.67
CA ARG A 36 -0.31 -5.19 18.33
C ARG A 36 -0.51 -6.42 17.45
N HIS A 37 0.03 -7.55 17.86
CA HIS A 37 -0.31 -8.84 17.25
C HIS A 37 -1.75 -9.22 17.61
N THR A 38 -2.58 -9.50 16.62
CA THR A 38 -4.02 -9.74 16.80
C THR A 38 -4.51 -11.09 16.30
N GLY A 39 -3.68 -11.85 15.60
CA GLY A 39 -4.06 -13.17 15.13
C GLY A 39 -2.94 -13.91 14.40
N THR A 40 -3.04 -15.24 14.43
CA THR A 40 -2.23 -16.14 13.63
C THR A 40 -3.15 -17.19 13.03
N THR A 41 -3.01 -17.44 11.73
CA THR A 41 -3.82 -18.40 11.00
C THR A 41 -2.92 -19.33 10.21
N THR A 42 -3.10 -20.63 10.34
CA THR A 42 -2.43 -21.63 9.51
C THR A 42 -3.43 -22.16 8.49
N PRO A 43 -3.16 -22.08 7.18
CA PRO A 43 -4.06 -22.64 6.18
C PRO A 43 -4.13 -24.17 6.33
N PRO A 44 -5.27 -24.81 6.01
CA PRO A 44 -5.38 -26.26 6.03
C PRO A 44 -4.36 -26.88 5.06
N ARG A 45 -3.71 -27.97 5.49
CA ARG A 45 -2.58 -28.63 4.83
C ARG A 45 -2.84 -29.05 3.38
N ALA A 46 -4.10 -29.17 2.97
CA ALA A 46 -4.54 -29.49 1.61
C ALA A 46 -4.34 -28.36 0.58
N ALA A 47 -3.95 -27.15 0.99
CA ALA A 47 -3.65 -26.04 0.08
C ALA A 47 -2.16 -25.93 -0.29
N ALA A 48 -1.29 -26.81 0.25
CA ALA A 48 0.16 -26.77 0.04
C ALA A 48 0.64 -27.60 -1.18
N GLU A 49 -0.24 -28.42 -1.78
CA GLU A 49 0.02 -28.95 -3.12
C GLU A 49 -0.45 -27.91 -4.14
N ALA A 50 0.50 -27.09 -4.61
CA ALA A 50 0.35 -26.53 -5.95
C ALA A 50 0.04 -27.70 -6.89
N PRO A 51 -0.98 -27.61 -7.77
CA PRO A 51 -1.15 -28.63 -8.78
C PRO A 51 0.17 -28.73 -9.54
N ALA A 52 0.76 -29.93 -9.56
CA ALA A 52 1.87 -30.24 -10.46
C ALA A 52 1.52 -29.67 -11.83
N ALA A 53 2.49 -29.05 -12.49
CA ALA A 53 2.37 -28.48 -13.82
C ALA A 53 1.74 -29.48 -14.79
N GLY A 54 0.41 -29.51 -14.81
CA GLY A 54 -0.40 -30.28 -15.72
C GLY A 54 -0.26 -29.58 -17.05
N SER A 55 0.21 -30.35 -18.04
CA SER A 55 0.36 -30.00 -19.44
C SER A 55 -0.42 -28.75 -19.86
N ALA A 56 0.30 -27.78 -20.42
CA ALA A 56 -0.22 -26.60 -21.08
C ALA A 56 -1.25 -26.97 -22.17
N GLY A 57 -2.49 -27.19 -21.78
CA GLY A 57 -3.65 -26.95 -22.61
C GLY A 57 -3.88 -25.44 -22.57
N ALA A 58 -3.87 -24.80 -23.74
CA ALA A 58 -4.09 -23.37 -23.90
C ALA A 58 -5.39 -22.94 -23.22
N ALA A 59 -5.30 -22.53 -21.95
CA ALA A 59 -6.38 -21.88 -21.25
C ALA A 59 -6.61 -20.55 -21.97
N ALA A 60 -7.81 -20.37 -22.51
CA ALA A 60 -8.22 -19.12 -23.15
C ALA A 60 -7.84 -17.95 -22.23
N ALA A 61 -7.09 -16.99 -22.77
CA ALA A 61 -6.57 -15.82 -22.07
C ALA A 61 -7.72 -14.98 -21.49
N GLY A 62 -8.20 -15.34 -20.30
CA GLY A 62 -9.19 -14.60 -19.54
C GLY A 62 -8.57 -13.35 -18.93
N VAL A 63 -9.32 -12.24 -18.93
CA VAL A 63 -8.93 -11.01 -18.25
C VAL A 63 -8.98 -11.26 -16.73
N THR A 64 -7.82 -11.37 -16.09
CA THR A 64 -7.75 -11.39 -14.61
C THR A 64 -7.99 -9.99 -14.07
N ARG A 65 -8.97 -9.82 -13.17
CA ARG A 65 -9.18 -8.53 -12.52
C ARG A 65 -8.19 -8.38 -11.36
N VAL A 66 -7.78 -7.15 -11.06
CA VAL A 66 -6.83 -6.90 -9.96
C VAL A 66 -7.36 -7.42 -8.62
N GLN A 67 -8.68 -7.35 -8.40
CA GLN A 67 -9.33 -7.90 -7.20
C GLN A 67 -9.21 -9.43 -7.06
N ASP A 68 -8.94 -10.15 -8.15
CA ASP A 68 -8.82 -11.61 -8.16
C ASP A 68 -7.38 -12.05 -7.85
N LEU A 69 -6.42 -11.11 -7.83
CA LEU A 69 -5.05 -11.38 -7.43
C LEU A 69 -4.99 -11.59 -5.92
N ALA A 70 -4.89 -12.86 -5.52
CA ALA A 70 -4.77 -13.28 -4.13
C ALA A 70 -3.31 -13.56 -3.76
N PRO A 71 -2.90 -13.26 -2.52
CA PRO A 71 -1.61 -13.71 -2.01
C PRO A 71 -1.56 -15.24 -1.94
N PRO A 72 -0.37 -15.85 -1.95
CA PRO A 72 -0.22 -17.28 -1.73
C PRO A 72 -0.84 -17.70 -0.39
N ALA A 73 -1.43 -18.90 -0.35
CA ALA A 73 -1.99 -19.48 0.86
C ALA A 73 -0.86 -19.89 1.82
N LEU A 74 -0.47 -18.96 2.69
CA LEU A 74 0.63 -19.13 3.65
C LEU A 74 0.14 -19.02 5.10
N PRO A 75 0.83 -19.66 6.05
CA PRO A 75 0.76 -19.33 7.46
C PRO A 75 0.86 -17.80 7.66
N THR A 76 -0.15 -17.22 8.31
CA THR A 76 -0.36 -15.77 8.32
C THR A 76 -0.31 -15.24 9.75
N VAL A 77 0.39 -14.12 9.95
CA VAL A 77 0.31 -13.29 11.15
C VAL A 77 -0.38 -11.96 10.78
N THR A 78 -1.32 -11.53 11.61
CA THR A 78 -1.95 -10.21 11.49
C THR A 78 -1.48 -9.30 12.62
N VAL A 79 -0.89 -8.16 12.27
CA VAL A 79 -0.47 -7.11 13.20
C VAL A 79 -1.24 -5.83 12.91
N HIS A 80 -1.67 -5.15 13.95
CA HIS A 80 -2.29 -3.84 13.89
C HIS A 80 -1.35 -2.78 14.45
N LEU A 81 -1.22 -1.71 13.69
CA LEU A 81 -0.55 -0.47 14.05
C LEU A 81 -1.53 0.43 14.80
N VAL A 82 -1.21 0.74 16.04
CA VAL A 82 -2.02 1.60 16.91
C VAL A 82 -1.29 2.93 17.09
N GLY A 83 -1.92 4.01 16.62
CA GLY A 83 -1.49 5.37 16.93
C GLY A 83 -1.91 5.71 18.36
N ALA A 84 -0.94 5.84 19.27
CA ALA A 84 -1.19 6.15 20.69
C ALA A 84 -1.42 7.65 20.96
N ALA A 85 -1.34 8.49 19.93
CA ALA A 85 -1.56 9.93 20.00
C ALA A 85 -2.23 10.44 18.72
N ALA A 86 -2.87 11.61 18.80
CA ALA A 86 -3.27 12.35 17.62
C ALA A 86 -1.99 12.91 16.96
N GLY A 87 -1.60 12.41 15.79
CA GLY A 87 -0.36 12.82 15.12
C GLY A 87 -0.01 11.91 13.94
N PRO A 88 0.94 12.33 13.09
CA PRO A 88 2.10 13.13 13.48
C PRO A 88 1.90 14.66 13.40
N LEU A 89 2.61 15.40 14.27
CA LEU A 89 2.77 16.85 14.24
C LEU A 89 4.01 17.25 13.44
N ALA A 90 4.05 18.47 12.89
CA ALA A 90 5.22 18.99 12.16
C ALA A 90 6.54 18.75 12.92
N GLY A 91 7.53 18.19 12.22
CA GLY A 91 8.84 17.80 12.77
C GLY A 91 8.93 16.36 13.27
N ASP A 92 7.82 15.68 13.53
CA ASP A 92 7.83 14.28 13.99
C ASP A 92 8.42 13.34 12.93
N GLN A 93 9.16 12.32 13.37
CA GLN A 93 9.78 11.31 12.51
C GLN A 93 9.44 9.93 13.03
N VAL A 94 8.69 9.17 12.25
CA VAL A 94 8.27 7.81 12.58
C VAL A 94 8.82 6.87 11.51
N ARG A 95 9.54 5.84 11.94
CA ARG A 95 10.10 4.82 11.07
C ARG A 95 9.54 3.45 11.43
N LEU A 96 9.19 2.65 10.44
CA LEU A 96 8.80 1.26 10.58
C LEU A 96 9.62 0.39 9.63
N ASP A 97 10.39 -0.53 10.20
CA ASP A 97 11.13 -1.55 9.45
C ASP A 97 10.40 -2.90 9.53
N ILE A 98 10.13 -3.51 8.38
CA ILE A 98 9.37 -4.75 8.24
C ILE A 98 10.24 -5.78 7.54
N THR A 99 10.29 -7.00 8.07
CA THR A 99 10.94 -8.14 7.40
C THR A 99 9.99 -9.34 7.42
N VAL A 100 9.75 -9.91 6.24
CA VAL A 100 8.91 -11.11 6.07
C VAL A 100 9.76 -12.24 5.50
N GLY A 101 9.91 -13.31 6.27
CA GLY A 101 10.63 -14.51 5.88
C GLY A 101 9.90 -15.34 4.82
N ALA A 102 10.60 -16.35 4.31
CA ALA A 102 10.03 -17.27 3.32
C ALA A 102 8.90 -18.12 3.92
N GLY A 103 7.89 -18.45 3.10
CA GLY A 103 6.83 -19.38 3.47
C GLY A 103 5.83 -18.84 4.50
N VAL A 104 5.87 -17.55 4.82
CA VAL A 104 4.94 -16.90 5.74
C VAL A 104 4.35 -15.63 5.14
N ARG A 105 3.18 -15.26 5.65
CA ARG A 105 2.48 -14.02 5.31
C ARG A 105 2.35 -13.11 6.52
N LEU A 106 2.63 -11.83 6.32
CA LEU A 106 2.31 -10.76 7.26
C LEU A 106 1.21 -9.88 6.66
N VAL A 107 0.13 -9.72 7.41
CA VAL A 107 -0.89 -8.70 7.15
C VAL A 107 -0.72 -7.60 8.19
N LEU A 108 -0.27 -6.43 7.75
CA LEU A 108 -0.12 -5.25 8.61
C LEU A 108 -1.23 -4.24 8.29
N ARG A 109 -2.06 -3.95 9.29
CA ARG A 109 -3.15 -2.95 9.22
C ARG A 109 -2.89 -1.83 10.21
N SER A 110 -3.62 -0.73 10.13
CA SER A 110 -3.73 0.21 11.26
C SER A 110 -5.15 0.23 11.80
N VAL A 111 -5.32 0.68 13.05
CA VAL A 111 -6.63 0.72 13.71
C VAL A 111 -7.43 1.97 13.35
N ALA A 112 -6.73 3.07 13.10
CA ALA A 112 -7.32 4.36 12.81
C ALA A 112 -6.53 5.09 11.72
N ALA A 113 -7.22 6.04 11.08
CA ALA A 113 -6.61 6.98 10.17
C ALA A 113 -5.50 7.78 10.86
N THR A 114 -4.41 8.02 10.14
CA THR A 114 -3.34 8.91 10.59
C THR A 114 -3.76 10.36 10.34
N LEU A 115 -3.74 11.22 11.37
CA LEU A 115 -4.00 12.65 11.20
C LEU A 115 -2.67 13.39 11.14
N ALA A 116 -2.23 13.76 9.94
CA ALA A 116 -1.06 14.62 9.78
C ALA A 116 -1.46 16.06 10.11
N MET A 117 -0.94 16.59 11.21
CA MET A 117 -1.37 17.86 11.80
C MET A 117 -0.31 18.96 11.69
N PRO A 118 -0.73 20.25 11.67
CA PRO A 118 0.20 21.36 11.83
C PRO A 118 0.88 21.28 13.19
N GLY A 119 2.07 21.88 13.30
CA GLY A 119 2.83 21.92 14.54
C GLY A 119 3.94 22.97 14.48
N HIS A 120 4.68 23.11 15.58
CA HIS A 120 5.75 24.10 15.72
C HIS A 120 7.15 23.50 15.52
N GLY A 121 7.25 22.21 15.17
CA GLY A 121 8.53 21.56 14.93
C GLY A 121 9.17 22.01 13.60
N PRO A 122 10.48 21.79 13.44
CA PRO A 122 11.18 22.17 12.22
C PRO A 122 10.81 21.24 11.07
N GLY A 123 10.30 21.79 9.98
CA GLY A 123 10.05 21.05 8.74
C GLY A 123 8.82 20.14 8.76
N PRO A 124 8.66 19.28 7.73
CA PRO A 124 7.53 18.35 7.66
C PRO A 124 7.66 17.25 8.70
N SER A 125 6.54 16.66 9.11
CA SER A 125 6.57 15.33 9.73
C SER A 125 6.85 14.25 8.69
N VAL A 126 7.47 13.15 9.09
CA VAL A 126 7.87 12.06 8.20
C VAL A 126 7.39 10.72 8.75
N LEU A 127 6.71 9.94 7.92
CA LEU A 127 6.48 8.51 8.12
C LEU A 127 7.30 7.74 7.09
N GLU A 128 8.25 6.92 7.57
CA GLU A 128 9.06 6.04 6.74
C GLU A 128 8.68 4.59 6.99
N ILE A 129 8.41 3.83 5.93
CA ILE A 129 8.18 2.39 6.00
C ILE A 129 9.16 1.70 5.06
N HIS A 130 9.97 0.81 5.63
CA HIS A 130 10.91 -0.02 4.89
C HIS A 130 10.49 -1.48 5.01
N ALA A 131 10.39 -2.20 3.89
CA ALA A 131 9.99 -3.59 3.86
C ALA A 131 10.99 -4.46 3.07
N ASP A 132 11.36 -5.60 3.64
CA ASP A 132 12.08 -6.67 2.96
C ASP A 132 11.20 -7.93 2.96
N VAL A 133 10.91 -8.46 1.77
CA VAL A 133 10.09 -9.66 1.60
C VAL A 133 10.93 -10.75 0.93
N ALA A 134 11.13 -11.86 1.63
CA ALA A 134 11.87 -13.01 1.13
C ALA A 134 11.11 -13.78 0.04
N ALA A 135 11.83 -14.67 -0.66
CA ALA A 135 11.24 -15.50 -1.71
C ALA A 135 10.16 -16.41 -1.11
N GLY A 136 8.98 -16.47 -1.73
CA GLY A 136 7.83 -17.20 -1.20
C GLY A 136 7.26 -16.63 0.11
N GLY A 137 7.71 -15.45 0.55
CA GLY A 137 7.07 -14.67 1.61
C GLY A 137 6.01 -13.72 1.04
N ALA A 138 5.07 -13.28 1.88
CA ALA A 138 4.00 -12.37 1.46
C ALA A 138 3.78 -11.23 2.47
N LEU A 139 3.77 -9.99 2.00
CA LEU A 139 3.40 -8.81 2.80
C LEU A 139 2.14 -8.16 2.23
N ASP A 140 1.09 -8.02 3.04
CA ASP A 140 -0.01 -7.08 2.79
C ASP A 140 0.11 -5.91 3.76
N LEU A 141 0.50 -4.74 3.24
CA LEU A 141 0.55 -3.48 3.97
C LEU A 141 -0.69 -2.66 3.64
N LEU A 142 -1.66 -2.67 4.56
CA LEU A 142 -3.01 -2.14 4.40
C LEU A 142 -3.38 -1.18 5.54
N PRO A 143 -2.63 -0.07 5.74
CA PRO A 143 -2.99 0.92 6.74
C PRO A 143 -4.32 1.61 6.40
N GLU A 144 -4.93 2.23 7.39
CA GLU A 144 -6.00 3.21 7.21
C GLU A 144 -5.46 4.53 6.64
N PRO A 145 -6.33 5.39 6.08
CA PRO A 145 -5.88 6.57 5.32
C PRO A 145 -5.11 7.58 6.18
N THR A 146 -4.27 8.35 5.52
CA THR A 146 -3.68 9.56 6.10
C THR A 146 -4.53 10.78 5.74
N VAL A 147 -4.97 11.55 6.73
CA VAL A 147 -5.70 12.81 6.53
C VAL A 147 -4.73 13.97 6.63
N ALA A 148 -4.62 14.74 5.54
CA ALA A 148 -3.82 15.95 5.45
C ALA A 148 -4.57 17.13 6.09
N VAL A 149 -4.51 17.27 7.42
CA VAL A 149 -5.18 18.38 8.12
C VAL A 149 -4.62 19.73 7.64
N ARG A 150 -5.48 20.74 7.54
CA ARG A 150 -5.09 22.08 7.07
C ARG A 150 -3.84 22.60 7.77
N GLY A 151 -2.91 23.12 6.98
CA GLY A 151 -1.64 23.66 7.47
C GLY A 151 -0.59 22.61 7.84
N CYS A 152 -0.88 21.31 7.73
CA CYS A 152 0.14 20.29 7.92
C CYS A 152 1.17 20.32 6.78
N ARG A 153 2.38 19.85 7.10
CA ARG A 153 3.42 19.50 6.14
C ARG A 153 3.86 18.09 6.49
N HIS A 154 3.59 17.12 5.63
CA HIS A 154 3.85 15.72 5.91
C HIS A 154 4.47 15.02 4.70
N ARG A 155 5.36 14.07 4.99
CA ARG A 155 6.02 13.23 3.98
C ARG A 155 5.83 11.77 4.35
N MET A 156 5.40 10.98 3.38
CA MET A 156 5.29 9.53 3.48
C MET A 156 6.35 8.91 2.56
N VAL A 157 7.21 8.06 3.11
CA VAL A 157 8.32 7.43 2.38
C VAL A 157 8.18 5.92 2.47
N GLY A 158 7.89 5.28 1.34
CA GLY A 158 7.83 3.83 1.22
C GLY A 158 9.06 3.29 0.49
N ARG A 159 9.73 2.30 1.08
CA ARG A 159 10.84 1.56 0.48
C ARG A 159 10.57 0.08 0.62
N ALA A 160 10.53 -0.67 -0.48
CA ALA A 160 10.35 -2.11 -0.42
C ALA A 160 11.31 -2.84 -1.35
N VAL A 161 11.88 -3.93 -0.87
CA VAL A 161 12.62 -4.90 -1.69
C VAL A 161 11.89 -6.23 -1.59
N VAL A 162 11.48 -6.76 -2.74
CA VAL A 162 10.76 -8.03 -2.83
C VAL A 162 11.64 -9.03 -3.57
N ALA A 163 11.93 -10.16 -2.95
CA ALA A 163 12.67 -11.23 -3.61
C ALA A 163 11.87 -11.82 -4.79
N ALA A 164 12.57 -12.41 -5.76
CA ALA A 164 11.92 -13.17 -6.82
C ALA A 164 11.01 -14.26 -6.21
N GLY A 165 9.75 -14.32 -6.65
CA GLY A 165 8.76 -15.24 -6.07
C GLY A 165 8.11 -14.74 -4.76
N GLY A 166 8.46 -13.56 -4.25
CA GLY A 166 7.79 -12.90 -3.14
C GLY A 166 6.51 -12.17 -3.57
N TRP A 167 5.64 -11.91 -2.60
CA TRP A 167 4.39 -11.15 -2.78
C TRP A 167 4.41 -9.87 -1.93
N LEU A 168 4.05 -8.75 -2.55
CA LEU A 168 3.79 -7.49 -1.86
C LEU A 168 2.48 -6.89 -2.36
N ARG A 169 1.59 -6.58 -1.42
CA ARG A 169 0.46 -5.66 -1.61
C ARG A 169 0.69 -4.43 -0.75
N TRP A 170 0.78 -3.25 -1.36
CA TRP A 170 1.04 -1.98 -0.67
C TRP A 170 -0.06 -0.98 -1.01
N ARG A 171 -0.84 -0.55 -0.01
CA ARG A 171 -1.90 0.43 -0.18
C ARG A 171 -1.53 1.77 0.47
N GLU A 172 -1.64 2.85 -0.29
CA GLU A 172 -1.53 4.23 0.21
C GLU A 172 -2.84 4.97 -0.06
N GLU A 173 -3.36 5.66 0.94
CA GLU A 173 -4.58 6.47 0.84
C GLU A 173 -4.36 7.80 1.55
N VAL A 174 -4.64 8.90 0.84
CA VAL A 174 -4.53 10.26 1.34
C VAL A 174 -5.89 10.96 1.20
N LEU A 175 -6.42 11.43 2.32
CA LEU A 175 -7.59 12.32 2.37
C LEU A 175 -7.12 13.76 2.46
N LEU A 176 -7.58 14.58 1.52
CA LEU A 176 -7.18 15.97 1.35
C LEU A 176 -8.01 16.87 2.27
N GLY A 177 -7.65 16.90 3.56
CA GLY A 177 -8.35 17.64 4.61
C GLY A 177 -9.45 16.82 5.29
N ARG A 178 -9.91 17.32 6.44
CA ARG A 178 -11.11 16.80 7.10
C ARG A 178 -12.37 17.23 6.33
N PHE A 179 -13.53 16.70 6.73
CA PHE A 179 -14.81 17.10 6.14
C PHE A 179 -14.98 18.62 6.19
N GLY A 180 -15.25 19.23 5.02
CA GLY A 180 -15.43 20.69 4.88
C GLY A 180 -14.14 21.52 5.04
N GLU A 181 -12.99 20.92 5.34
CA GLU A 181 -11.75 21.65 5.57
C GLU A 181 -10.81 21.58 4.35
N PRO A 182 -10.08 22.66 4.00
CA PRO A 182 -8.98 22.60 3.04
C PRO A 182 -7.87 21.62 3.46
N SER A 183 -7.15 21.07 2.47
CA SER A 183 -6.02 20.17 2.71
C SER A 183 -4.79 20.91 3.24
N GLY A 184 -3.98 20.22 4.05
CA GLY A 184 -2.56 20.53 4.21
C GLY A 184 -1.71 20.05 3.02
N ARG A 185 -0.39 20.06 3.20
CA ARG A 185 0.58 19.57 2.21
C ARG A 185 1.08 18.17 2.58
N VAL A 186 0.94 17.24 1.65
CA VAL A 186 1.46 15.87 1.75
C VAL A 186 2.32 15.57 0.53
N GLU A 187 3.44 14.88 0.73
CA GLU A 187 4.23 14.30 -0.35
C GLU A 187 4.38 12.81 -0.09
N THR A 188 4.06 11.97 -1.07
CA THR A 188 4.38 10.53 -1.02
C THR A 188 5.56 10.23 -1.95
N ASP A 189 6.46 9.35 -1.49
CA ASP A 189 7.62 8.86 -2.23
C ASP A 189 7.73 7.35 -2.02
N LEU A 190 7.25 6.57 -2.99
CA LEU A 190 7.22 5.11 -2.95
C LEU A 190 8.22 4.54 -3.97
N ARG A 191 9.12 3.69 -3.48
CA ARG A 191 10.08 2.96 -4.30
C ARG A 191 10.01 1.48 -3.96
N VAL A 192 9.76 0.67 -4.98
CA VAL A 192 9.72 -0.79 -4.86
C VAL A 192 10.68 -1.42 -5.85
N ASP A 193 11.47 -2.34 -5.35
CA ASP A 193 12.51 -3.08 -6.07
C ASP A 193 12.24 -4.57 -6.04
N ILE A 194 12.60 -5.25 -7.13
CA ILE A 194 12.66 -6.71 -7.19
C ILE A 194 14.12 -7.14 -7.12
N ARG A 195 14.43 -7.99 -6.15
CA ARG A 195 15.77 -8.59 -6.02
C ARG A 195 16.09 -9.45 -7.23
N ALA A 196 17.25 -9.23 -7.84
CA ALA A 196 17.75 -10.04 -8.94
C ALA A 196 19.25 -10.38 -8.73
N PRO A 197 19.78 -11.43 -9.38
CA PRO A 197 21.16 -11.87 -9.17
C PRO A 197 22.22 -10.80 -9.46
N ALA A 198 21.98 -9.91 -10.43
CA ALA A 198 22.89 -8.83 -10.81
C ALA A 198 22.65 -7.52 -10.03
N GLY A 199 21.82 -7.55 -8.98
CA GLY A 199 21.40 -6.38 -8.21
C GLY A 199 19.89 -6.13 -8.29
N ASP A 200 19.38 -5.35 -7.35
CA ASP A 200 17.97 -5.01 -7.26
C ASP A 200 17.51 -4.18 -8.46
N ARG A 201 16.35 -4.52 -9.05
CA ARG A 201 15.78 -3.83 -10.21
C ARG A 201 14.55 -3.02 -9.83
N PRO A 202 14.40 -1.78 -10.32
CA PRO A 202 13.23 -0.96 -10.05
C PRO A 202 11.96 -1.57 -10.65
N LEU A 203 10.94 -1.76 -9.80
CA LEU A 203 9.57 -2.05 -10.22
C LEU A 203 8.72 -0.78 -10.27
N LEU A 204 8.78 0.02 -9.21
CA LEU A 204 8.03 1.27 -9.09
C LEU A 204 8.93 2.37 -8.53
N ARG A 205 8.79 3.56 -9.11
CA ARG A 205 9.30 4.84 -8.58
C ARG A 205 8.16 5.85 -8.73
N GLN A 206 7.53 6.20 -7.63
CA GLN A 206 6.39 7.11 -7.60
C GLN A 206 6.66 8.23 -6.61
N GLN A 207 6.50 9.47 -7.06
CA GLN A 207 6.43 10.63 -6.18
C GLN A 207 5.16 11.41 -6.50
N LEU A 208 4.40 11.76 -5.46
CA LEU A 208 3.14 12.46 -5.61
C LEU A 208 3.04 13.61 -4.57
N PRO A 209 3.27 14.86 -5.00
CA PRO A 209 2.97 16.02 -4.18
C PRO A 209 1.47 16.35 -4.22
N LEU A 210 0.88 16.59 -3.06
CA LEU A 210 -0.52 16.95 -2.86
C LEU A 210 -0.59 18.15 -1.91
N GLY A 211 -1.48 19.10 -2.21
CA GLY A 211 -1.74 20.24 -1.35
C GLY A 211 -1.91 21.55 -2.12
N PRO A 212 -2.22 22.64 -1.40
CA PRO A 212 -2.56 23.93 -1.99
C PRO A 212 -1.41 24.55 -2.81
N ASP A 213 -0.17 24.19 -2.52
CA ASP A 213 1.02 24.73 -3.17
C ASP A 213 1.31 24.06 -4.55
N VAL A 214 0.57 23.01 -4.91
CA VAL A 214 0.74 22.30 -6.19
C VAL A 214 -0.08 23.00 -7.27
N LEU A 215 0.62 23.68 -8.18
CA LEU A 215 -0.03 24.42 -9.27
C LEU A 215 -0.90 23.51 -10.14
N GLY A 216 -2.14 23.95 -10.37
CA GLY A 216 -3.09 23.23 -11.23
C GLY A 216 -3.62 21.92 -10.65
N LEU A 217 -3.36 21.60 -9.37
CA LEU A 217 -3.76 20.34 -8.74
C LEU A 217 -5.24 20.00 -8.96
N THR A 218 -6.12 21.00 -8.89
CA THR A 218 -7.58 20.83 -9.07
C THR A 218 -8.03 20.81 -10.54
N GLY A 219 -7.10 20.82 -11.49
CA GLY A 219 -7.38 20.70 -12.91
C GLY A 219 -7.75 19.27 -13.32
N ALA A 220 -8.43 19.14 -14.46
CA ALA A 220 -8.90 17.85 -14.98
C ALA A 220 -7.77 16.86 -15.33
N ALA A 221 -6.55 17.35 -15.54
CA ALA A 221 -5.38 16.53 -15.80
C ALA A 221 -4.76 15.91 -14.52
N LEU A 222 -5.14 16.40 -13.34
CA LEU A 222 -4.64 15.94 -12.05
C LEU A 222 -5.81 15.35 -11.24
N ILE A 223 -6.10 15.87 -10.05
CA ILE A 223 -7.09 15.26 -9.16
C ILE A 223 -8.51 15.84 -9.36
N GLY A 224 -8.67 16.90 -10.16
CA GLY A 224 -9.95 17.56 -10.33
C GLY A 224 -10.53 18.03 -8.98
N SER A 225 -11.77 17.65 -8.70
CA SER A 225 -12.44 17.90 -7.43
C SER A 225 -12.35 16.74 -6.43
N ALA A 226 -11.53 15.71 -6.70
CA ALA A 226 -11.34 14.60 -5.77
C ALA A 226 -10.77 15.07 -4.43
N ARG A 227 -11.23 14.43 -3.35
CA ARG A 227 -10.79 14.69 -1.98
C ARG A 227 -10.07 13.50 -1.35
N ALA A 228 -10.08 12.36 -2.03
CA ALA A 228 -9.41 11.15 -1.65
C ALA A 228 -8.58 10.65 -2.83
N VAL A 229 -7.30 10.42 -2.60
CA VAL A 229 -6.33 9.93 -3.60
C VAL A 229 -5.70 8.67 -3.04
N GLY A 230 -5.55 7.63 -3.85
CA GLY A 230 -4.91 6.40 -3.37
C GLY A 230 -4.26 5.59 -4.46
N SER A 231 -3.37 4.70 -4.03
CA SER A 231 -2.74 3.71 -4.88
C SER A 231 -2.68 2.34 -4.21
N LEU A 232 -2.83 1.29 -4.99
CA LEU A 232 -2.60 -0.10 -4.60
C LEU A 232 -1.57 -0.70 -5.56
N LEU A 233 -0.39 -1.00 -5.04
CA LEU A 233 0.61 -1.77 -5.75
C LEU A 233 0.47 -3.23 -5.37
N ILE A 234 0.44 -4.11 -6.37
CA ILE A 234 0.66 -5.55 -6.19
C ILE A 234 1.92 -5.92 -6.97
N ALA A 235 2.97 -6.31 -6.26
CA ALA A 235 4.11 -7.02 -6.82
C ALA A 235 3.93 -8.51 -6.52
N ALA A 236 3.75 -9.31 -7.55
CA ALA A 236 3.40 -10.72 -7.41
C ALA A 236 4.23 -11.54 -8.38
N PRO A 237 4.57 -12.80 -8.05
CA PRO A 237 5.14 -13.72 -9.02
C PRO A 237 4.16 -13.81 -10.18
N ALA A 238 4.60 -13.52 -11.41
CA ALA A 238 3.69 -13.43 -12.55
C ALA A 238 2.92 -14.76 -12.70
N PRO A 239 1.58 -14.76 -12.69
CA PRO A 239 0.88 -15.62 -13.61
C PRO A 239 1.06 -14.99 -15.00
N THR A 240 1.78 -15.67 -15.88
CA THR A 240 1.63 -15.71 -17.36
C THR A 240 1.02 -14.49 -18.07
N ALA A 241 1.72 -13.98 -19.09
CA ALA A 241 1.23 -13.15 -20.20
C ALA A 241 -0.30 -12.96 -20.25
N GLY A 242 -0.81 -11.74 -19.99
CA GLY A 242 -2.24 -11.47 -20.15
C GLY A 242 -2.89 -10.41 -19.26
N ILE A 243 -2.15 -9.67 -18.44
CA ILE A 243 -2.75 -8.53 -17.71
C ILE A 243 -2.92 -7.35 -18.69
N GLY A 244 -4.04 -7.38 -19.42
CA GLY A 244 -4.48 -6.42 -20.43
C GLY A 244 -5.10 -7.14 -21.65
N PRO A 245 -6.02 -6.50 -22.40
CA PRO A 245 -6.48 -7.07 -23.67
C PRO A 245 -5.31 -7.06 -24.66
N ALA A 246 -4.71 -8.24 -24.86
CA ALA A 246 -3.61 -8.52 -25.77
C ALA A 246 -2.25 -7.83 -25.49
N GLY A 247 -1.40 -8.48 -24.68
CA GLY A 247 0.06 -8.53 -24.90
C GLY A 247 0.91 -7.28 -24.61
N LEU A 248 0.32 -6.10 -24.52
CA LEU A 248 0.88 -4.91 -23.91
C LEU A 248 -0.22 -4.35 -23.03
N GLY A 249 -0.02 -4.37 -21.71
CA GLY A 249 -1.03 -4.03 -20.72
C GLY A 249 -1.62 -2.62 -20.92
N VAL A 250 -2.70 -2.51 -21.67
CA VAL A 250 -3.37 -1.23 -21.93
C VAL A 250 -3.95 -0.73 -20.61
N PRO A 251 -3.71 0.54 -20.23
CA PRO A 251 -4.36 1.14 -19.08
C PRO A 251 -5.89 1.01 -19.22
N ALA A 252 -6.52 0.29 -18.30
CA ALA A 252 -7.97 0.12 -18.30
C ALA A 252 -8.58 1.07 -17.27
N SER A 253 -9.51 1.91 -17.72
CA SER A 253 -10.41 2.65 -16.82
C SER A 253 -11.43 1.67 -16.24
N VAL A 254 -11.55 1.64 -14.91
CA VAL A 254 -12.54 0.79 -14.22
C VAL A 254 -13.88 1.52 -14.03
N ILE A 255 -14.03 2.72 -14.60
CA ILE A 255 -15.28 3.48 -14.55
C ILE A 255 -16.19 3.06 -15.71
N PRO A 256 -17.45 2.65 -15.48
CA PRO A 256 -18.44 2.55 -16.55
C PRO A 256 -18.67 3.94 -17.19
N PRO A 257 -18.92 4.04 -18.50
CA PRO A 257 -19.23 5.31 -19.14
C PRO A 257 -20.47 5.94 -18.47
N PRO A 258 -20.50 7.26 -18.24
CA PRO A 258 -21.66 7.89 -17.65
C PRO A 258 -22.87 7.72 -18.57
N ALA A 259 -24.05 7.50 -17.97
CA ALA A 259 -25.30 7.61 -18.71
C ALA A 259 -25.41 9.03 -19.32
N PRO A 260 -25.98 9.17 -20.53
CA PRO A 260 -26.18 10.49 -21.14
C PRO A 260 -26.93 11.42 -20.18
N GLY A 261 -26.32 12.56 -19.82
CA GLY A 261 -26.91 13.54 -18.91
C GLY A 261 -26.58 13.36 -17.42
N ALA A 262 -25.82 12.34 -17.02
CA ALA A 262 -25.34 12.21 -15.65
C ALA A 262 -24.16 13.17 -15.38
N THR A 263 -24.21 13.92 -14.28
CA THR A 263 -23.06 14.66 -13.76
C THR A 263 -21.95 13.68 -13.41
N ARG A 264 -20.78 13.83 -14.05
CA ARG A 264 -19.63 12.94 -13.86
C ARG A 264 -19.23 12.95 -12.38
N THR A 265 -19.41 11.85 -11.68
CA THR A 265 -18.97 11.72 -10.29
C THR A 265 -17.44 11.89 -10.28
N PRO A 266 -16.87 12.80 -9.48
CA PRO A 266 -15.44 12.99 -9.45
C PRO A 266 -14.77 11.75 -8.85
N GLY A 267 -13.93 11.10 -9.66
CA GLY A 267 -13.18 9.93 -9.25
C GLY A 267 -13.19 8.81 -10.28
N GLY A 268 -12.47 7.75 -9.94
CA GLY A 268 -12.32 6.55 -10.75
C GLY A 268 -11.02 5.84 -10.43
N ALA A 269 -10.80 4.70 -11.08
CA ALA A 269 -9.55 3.95 -11.00
C ALA A 269 -8.97 3.68 -12.38
N ALA A 270 -7.65 3.72 -12.45
CA ALA A 270 -6.87 3.24 -13.57
C ALA A 270 -6.01 2.06 -13.10
N VAL A 271 -5.97 1.01 -13.91
CA VAL A 271 -5.09 -0.15 -13.70
C VAL A 271 -3.91 -0.03 -14.66
N LEU A 272 -2.70 -0.04 -14.12
CA LEU A 272 -1.44 0.15 -14.85
C LEU A 272 -0.55 -1.08 -14.66
N PRO A 273 -0.47 -1.97 -15.65
CA PRO A 273 0.52 -3.04 -15.66
C PRO A 273 1.94 -2.44 -15.66
N LEU A 274 2.82 -2.95 -14.80
CA LEU A 274 4.19 -2.46 -14.71
C LEU A 274 5.11 -3.22 -15.66
N ALA A 275 6.29 -2.67 -15.94
CA ALA A 275 7.29 -3.34 -16.78
C ALA A 275 7.86 -4.62 -16.13
N GLY A 276 7.69 -4.76 -14.82
CA GLY A 276 8.07 -5.94 -14.05
C GLY A 276 6.86 -6.73 -13.54
N PRO A 277 7.08 -7.69 -12.62
CA PRO A 277 6.04 -8.58 -12.12
C PRO A 277 5.11 -7.85 -11.12
N GLY A 278 4.22 -7.00 -11.63
CA GLY A 278 3.28 -6.26 -10.81
C GLY A 278 2.31 -5.36 -11.57
N VAL A 279 1.33 -4.86 -10.83
CA VAL A 279 0.30 -3.94 -11.30
C VAL A 279 0.13 -2.83 -10.27
N LEU A 280 -0.06 -1.60 -10.76
CA LEU A 280 -0.42 -0.44 -9.96
C LEU A 280 -1.87 -0.06 -10.26
N VAL A 281 -2.69 0.09 -9.22
CA VAL A 281 -3.99 0.74 -9.33
C VAL A 281 -3.84 2.14 -8.75
N THR A 282 -4.25 3.16 -9.48
CA THR A 282 -4.37 4.53 -8.97
C THR A 282 -5.83 4.92 -8.96
N ALA A 283 -6.30 5.53 -7.87
CA ALA A 283 -7.70 5.89 -7.70
C ALA A 283 -7.88 7.29 -7.14
N LEU A 284 -8.97 7.92 -7.58
CA LEU A 284 -9.49 9.19 -7.09
C LEU A 284 -10.94 8.99 -6.63
N ALA A 285 -11.36 9.72 -5.61
CA ALA A 285 -12.75 9.75 -5.17
C ALA A 285 -13.08 11.02 -4.38
N ALA A 286 -14.38 11.23 -4.15
CA ALA A 286 -14.89 12.28 -3.28
C ALA A 286 -14.70 11.98 -1.78
N ASP A 287 -14.56 10.70 -1.41
CA ASP A 287 -14.50 10.25 -0.02
C ASP A 287 -13.71 8.93 0.12
N ALA A 288 -13.40 8.56 1.37
CA ALA A 288 -12.60 7.38 1.69
C ALA A 288 -13.27 6.06 1.35
N VAL A 289 -14.60 5.96 1.49
CA VAL A 289 -15.35 4.72 1.26
C VAL A 289 -15.36 4.41 -0.25
N THR A 290 -15.66 5.42 -1.05
CA THR A 290 -15.61 5.33 -2.51
C THR A 290 -14.18 5.04 -2.99
N LEU A 291 -13.16 5.69 -2.41
CA LEU A 291 -11.76 5.39 -2.73
C LEU A 291 -11.43 3.92 -2.45
N ARG A 292 -11.79 3.41 -1.28
CA ARG A 292 -11.53 2.01 -0.89
C ARG A 292 -12.19 1.03 -1.87
N ARG A 293 -13.41 1.30 -2.31
CA ARG A 293 -14.09 0.49 -3.35
C ARG A 293 -13.33 0.50 -4.68
N HIS A 294 -12.81 1.66 -5.09
CA HIS A 294 -12.01 1.79 -6.32
C HIS A 294 -10.69 1.02 -6.27
N LEU A 295 -10.05 0.94 -5.10
CA LEU A 295 -8.79 0.21 -4.92
C LEU A 295 -8.99 -1.32 -4.82
N GLY A 296 -10.22 -1.79 -4.60
CA GLY A 296 -10.55 -3.21 -4.46
C GLY A 296 -10.81 -3.63 -3.01
N PRO A 297 -11.40 -4.82 -2.79
CA PRO A 297 -11.82 -5.26 -1.47
C PRO A 297 -10.64 -5.48 -0.52
N GLU A 298 -10.90 -5.31 0.77
CA GLU A 298 -10.01 -5.78 1.83
C GLU A 298 -10.19 -7.29 1.93
N GLY A 299 -9.20 -8.04 1.45
CA GLY A 299 -9.19 -9.50 1.61
C GLY A 299 -9.18 -9.94 3.07
#